data_AF-A0AAW2Y4R3-F1
#
_entry.id   AF-A0AAW2Y4R3-F1
#
_cell.length_a   1.000
_cell.length_b   1.000
_cell.length_c   1.000
_cell.angle_alpha   90.00
_cell.angle_beta   90.00
_cell.angle_gamma   90.00
#
_symmetry.space_group_name_H-M   'P 1'
#
loop_
_entity.id
_entity.type
_entity.pdbx_description
1 polymer ?
#
loop_
_entity_poly.entity_id
_entity_poly.type
_entity_poly.pdbx_seq_one_letter_code
_entity_poly.pdbx_strand_id
1 'polypeptide(L)'
;MQISVDEEKQELNLLTFPAAWNLLHFRNEAPPRFLKIALFVKKWPERHRAGGLERHALTLHRALAKRGHELHVFTSSSTNLSSIKNLYFHLSKPTVAGYLDQATVWKQFIVENSTGRHFDVIHTESVGLMHTRSRNLTNLAVSWHGIAYESIHSDIIQELLRDPEVAQTSILRERVSKVVEEIKFFPVMLIMLPPAITLEIS
;
A
#
# COMPACT_ATOMS: atom_id res chain seq x y z
N MET A 1 -12.77 47.65 -2.77
CA MET A 1 -13.57 46.67 -2.01
C MET A 1 -12.94 45.31 -2.31
N GLN A 2 -12.14 44.78 -1.41
CA GLN A 2 -11.34 43.57 -1.63
C GLN A 2 -12.10 42.40 -1.02
N ILE A 3 -12.55 41.47 -1.87
CA ILE A 3 -13.27 40.28 -1.43
C ILE A 3 -12.19 39.28 -0.99
N SER A 4 -11.98 39.20 0.32
CA SER A 4 -11.25 38.11 0.95
C SER A 4 -12.10 36.85 0.83
N VAL A 5 -11.72 35.95 -0.08
CA VAL A 5 -12.25 34.58 -0.11
C VAL A 5 -11.49 33.82 0.96
N ASP A 6 -12.07 33.76 2.15
CA ASP A 6 -11.63 32.88 3.22
C ASP A 6 -12.12 31.46 2.83
N GLU A 7 -11.29 30.73 2.10
CA GLU A 7 -11.52 29.29 1.87
C GLU A 7 -11.26 28.56 3.19
N GLU A 8 -12.28 28.48 4.03
CA GLU A 8 -12.33 27.44 5.06
C GLU A 8 -12.23 26.08 4.35
N LYS A 9 -11.02 25.52 4.32
CA LYS A 9 -10.78 24.11 3.98
C LYS A 9 -11.49 23.27 5.02
N GLN A 10 -12.78 23.01 4.80
CA GLN A 10 -13.49 21.95 5.50
C GLN A 10 -12.66 20.68 5.35
N GLU A 11 -12.19 20.12 6.47
CA GLU A 11 -11.51 18.83 6.48
C GLU A 11 -12.50 17.77 5.97
N LEU A 12 -12.40 17.46 4.67
CA LEU A 12 -13.13 16.38 4.05
C LEU A 12 -12.77 15.08 4.77
N ASN A 13 -13.72 14.54 5.53
CA ASN A 13 -13.58 13.21 6.10
C ASN A 13 -13.80 12.17 5.00
N LEU A 14 -12.72 11.92 4.28
CA LEU A 14 -12.68 10.98 3.17
C LEU A 14 -12.91 9.50 3.59
N LEU A 15 -13.12 9.20 4.88
CA LEU A 15 -13.57 7.87 5.34
C LEU A 15 -15.08 7.69 5.22
N THR A 16 -15.85 8.78 5.24
CA THR A 16 -17.31 8.79 5.13
C THR A 16 -17.79 9.36 3.80
N PHE A 17 -16.87 9.70 2.89
CA PHE A 17 -17.19 10.29 1.60
C PHE A 17 -17.85 9.24 0.68
N PRO A 18 -19.14 9.41 0.29
CA PRO A 18 -19.91 8.36 -0.40
C PRO A 18 -19.41 8.01 -1.81
N ALA A 19 -18.68 8.92 -2.46
CA ALA A 19 -18.10 8.70 -3.79
C ALA A 19 -16.61 8.33 -3.72
N ALA A 20 -16.11 7.93 -2.54
CA ALA A 20 -14.72 7.53 -2.41
C ALA A 20 -14.49 6.20 -3.15
N TRP A 21 -13.51 6.18 -4.06
CA TRP A 21 -13.17 5.01 -4.88
C TRP A 21 -12.79 3.75 -4.06
N ASN A 22 -12.53 3.90 -2.77
CA ASN A 22 -12.14 2.85 -1.84
C ASN A 22 -13.30 2.27 -1.01
N LEU A 23 -14.57 2.49 -1.40
CA LEU A 23 -15.73 1.86 -0.76
C LEU A 23 -15.77 0.35 -1.06
N LEU A 24 -15.20 -0.43 -0.15
CA LEU A 24 -15.27 -1.90 -0.19
C LEU A 24 -16.58 -2.38 0.44
N HIS A 25 -17.42 -3.06 -0.35
CA HIS A 25 -18.63 -3.70 0.13
C HIS A 25 -18.30 -5.12 0.65
N PHE A 26 -18.51 -5.32 1.95
CA PHE A 26 -18.41 -6.64 2.57
C PHE A 26 -19.80 -7.18 2.83
N ARG A 27 -20.03 -8.48 2.58
CA ARG A 27 -21.30 -9.14 2.95
C ARG A 27 -21.52 -9.03 4.46
N ASN A 28 -22.75 -8.78 4.90
CA ASN A 28 -23.08 -8.70 6.33
C ASN A 28 -23.04 -10.06 7.06
N GLU A 29 -22.97 -11.16 6.32
CA GLU A 29 -22.81 -12.51 6.87
C GLU A 29 -21.47 -12.69 7.59
N ALA A 30 -21.48 -13.47 8.67
CA ALA A 30 -20.25 -13.86 9.35
C ALA A 30 -19.34 -14.65 8.41
N PRO A 31 -18.02 -14.43 8.44
CA PRO A 31 -17.11 -15.18 7.60
C PRO A 31 -17.15 -16.67 7.99
N PRO A 32 -17.06 -17.61 7.03
CA PRO A 32 -17.08 -19.05 7.32
C PRO A 32 -15.86 -19.51 8.12
N ARG A 33 -14.77 -18.73 8.10
CA ARG A 33 -13.55 -18.95 8.89
C ARG A 33 -12.89 -17.63 9.28
N PHE A 34 -12.30 -17.58 10.46
CA PHE A 34 -11.42 -16.49 10.86
C PHE A 34 -10.00 -16.75 10.36
N LEU A 35 -9.33 -15.70 9.91
CA LEU A 35 -8.03 -15.77 9.25
C LEU A 35 -7.00 -15.06 10.12
N LYS A 36 -5.76 -15.55 10.13
CA LYS A 36 -4.58 -14.88 10.64
C LYS A 36 -3.82 -14.33 9.45
N ILE A 37 -3.69 -13.03 9.36
CA ILE A 37 -3.24 -12.31 8.18
C ILE A 37 -2.00 -11.50 8.55
N ALA A 38 -0.91 -11.70 7.83
CA ALA A 38 0.26 -10.82 7.88
C ALA A 38 0.07 -9.72 6.83
N LEU A 39 0.21 -8.46 7.22
CA LEU A 39 0.20 -7.33 6.32
C LEU A 39 1.54 -6.60 6.39
N PHE A 40 2.24 -6.53 5.27
CA PHE A 40 3.39 -5.64 5.10
C PHE A 40 2.93 -4.38 4.38
N VAL A 41 3.08 -3.24 5.04
CA VAL A 41 2.66 -1.94 4.51
C VAL A 41 3.67 -0.89 4.94
N LYS A 42 4.12 -0.05 4.00
CA LYS A 42 5.16 0.95 4.27
C LYS A 42 4.83 1.83 5.47
N LYS A 43 3.62 2.38 5.46
CA LYS A 43 3.11 3.29 6.48
C LYS A 43 1.65 2.98 6.75
N TRP A 44 1.32 2.83 8.02
CA TRP A 44 -0.07 2.70 8.44
C TRP A 44 -0.65 4.09 8.66
N PRO A 45 -1.73 4.48 7.96
CA PRO A 45 -2.20 5.85 8.01
C PRO A 45 -2.94 6.20 9.29
N GLU A 46 -2.89 7.47 9.64
CA GLU A 46 -3.83 8.09 10.55
C GLU A 46 -5.11 8.47 9.82
N ARG A 47 -6.19 7.71 10.07
CA ARG A 47 -7.58 8.08 9.72
C ARG A 47 -7.73 8.97 8.48
N HIS A 48 -7.84 10.29 8.66
CA HIS A 48 -8.14 11.27 7.62
C HIS A 48 -6.93 11.75 6.81
N ARG A 49 -5.70 11.52 7.29
CA ARG A 49 -4.44 11.92 6.63
C ARG A 49 -3.88 10.89 5.65
N ALA A 50 -4.63 9.82 5.39
CA ALA A 50 -4.23 8.75 4.49
C ALA A 50 -4.24 9.20 3.02
N GLY A 51 -3.14 8.99 2.30
CA GLY A 51 -3.18 8.99 0.82
C GLY A 51 -4.08 7.88 0.27
N GLY A 52 -4.36 7.88 -1.04
CA GLY A 52 -5.24 6.86 -1.66
C GLY A 52 -4.81 5.41 -1.39
N LEU A 53 -3.50 5.15 -1.39
CA LEU A 53 -2.93 3.83 -1.12
C LEU A 53 -3.06 3.40 0.33
N GLU A 54 -2.59 4.27 1.23
CA GLU A 54 -2.66 4.02 2.66
C GLU A 54 -4.13 3.80 3.08
N ARG A 55 -5.07 4.52 2.47
CA ARG A 55 -6.50 4.39 2.68
C ARG A 55 -7.06 3.05 2.19
N HIS A 56 -6.60 2.54 1.04
CA HIS A 56 -6.97 1.21 0.56
C HIS A 56 -6.58 0.15 1.59
N ALA A 57 -5.30 0.17 2.01
CA ALA A 57 -4.77 -0.74 3.02
C ALA A 57 -5.58 -0.64 4.33
N LEU A 58 -5.82 0.57 4.83
CA LEU A 58 -6.59 0.80 6.05
C LEU A 58 -8.02 0.28 5.93
N THR A 59 -8.72 0.59 4.84
CA THR A 59 -10.14 0.25 4.68
C THR A 59 -10.34 -1.26 4.67
N LEU A 60 -9.57 -1.97 3.84
CA LEU A 60 -9.64 -3.42 3.71
C LEU A 60 -9.33 -4.11 5.05
N HIS A 61 -8.17 -3.82 5.61
CA HIS A 61 -7.66 -4.56 6.76
C HIS A 61 -8.40 -4.21 8.04
N ARG A 62 -8.88 -2.97 8.18
CA ARG A 62 -9.77 -2.60 9.29
C ARG A 62 -11.12 -3.30 9.20
N ALA A 63 -11.68 -3.46 8.00
CA ALA A 63 -12.91 -4.22 7.82
C ALA A 63 -12.71 -5.70 8.15
N LEU A 64 -11.59 -6.30 7.74
CA LEU A 64 -11.25 -7.67 8.10
C LEU A 64 -11.09 -7.86 9.62
N ALA A 65 -10.35 -6.97 10.30
CA ALA A 65 -10.20 -7.02 11.76
C ALA A 65 -11.56 -6.94 12.49
N LYS A 66 -12.44 -6.01 12.05
CA LYS A 66 -13.80 -5.86 12.59
C LYS A 66 -14.67 -7.10 12.40
N ARG A 67 -14.41 -7.89 11.35
CA ARG A 67 -15.10 -9.16 11.07
C ARG A 67 -14.53 -10.35 11.84
N GLY A 68 -13.55 -10.13 12.72
CA GLY A 68 -12.98 -11.16 13.59
C GLY A 68 -11.69 -11.79 13.07
N HIS A 69 -11.16 -11.35 11.92
CA HIS A 69 -9.85 -11.81 11.46
C HIS A 69 -8.74 -11.23 12.35
N GLU A 70 -7.69 -12.02 12.60
CA GLU A 70 -6.47 -11.65 13.31
C GLU A 70 -5.47 -11.05 12.31
N LEU A 71 -5.04 -9.82 12.53
CA LEU A 71 -4.17 -9.09 11.61
C LEU A 71 -2.89 -8.64 12.31
N HIS A 72 -1.75 -9.00 11.73
CA HIS A 72 -0.43 -8.54 12.15
C HIS A 72 0.12 -7.58 11.09
N VAL A 73 0.24 -6.30 11.45
CA VAL A 73 0.66 -5.20 10.58
C VAL A 73 2.14 -4.90 10.81
N PHE A 74 2.97 -5.21 9.83
CA PHE A 74 4.39 -4.87 9.79
C PHE A 74 4.56 -3.52 9.07
N THR A 75 4.92 -2.47 9.82
CA THR A 75 4.96 -1.08 9.32
C THR A 75 6.15 -0.28 9.89
N SER A 76 6.53 0.82 9.22
CA SER A 76 7.61 1.70 9.68
C SER A 76 7.15 2.76 10.70
N SER A 77 5.86 3.07 10.72
CA SER A 77 5.29 4.06 11.62
C SER A 77 3.82 3.77 11.91
N SER A 78 3.41 4.09 13.14
CA SER A 78 2.04 4.17 13.59
C SER A 78 1.99 5.19 14.73
N THR A 79 1.21 6.25 14.56
CA THR A 79 1.10 7.35 15.52
C THR A 79 -0.15 7.26 16.38
N ASN A 80 -1.06 6.32 16.06
CA ASN A 80 -2.25 6.02 16.85
C ASN A 80 -2.59 4.54 16.77
N LEU A 81 -1.96 3.74 17.65
CA LEU A 81 -2.22 2.31 17.87
C LEU A 81 -3.59 2.08 18.57
N SER A 82 -4.64 2.79 18.13
CA SER A 82 -5.97 2.65 18.74
C SER A 82 -6.40 1.19 18.74
N SER A 83 -6.92 0.72 19.87
CA SER A 83 -7.13 -0.69 20.25
C SER A 83 -8.24 -1.39 19.45
N ILE A 84 -8.11 -1.43 18.12
CA ILE A 84 -8.95 -2.27 17.29
C ILE A 84 -8.62 -3.72 17.68
N LYS A 85 -9.61 -4.42 18.26
CA LYS A 85 -9.46 -5.85 18.57
C LYS A 85 -8.98 -6.58 17.32
N ASN A 86 -8.08 -7.55 17.52
CA ASN A 86 -7.49 -8.39 16.48
C ASN A 86 -6.54 -7.65 15.51
N LEU A 87 -6.06 -6.45 15.85
CA LEU A 87 -5.03 -5.74 15.08
C LEU A 87 -3.76 -5.57 15.93
N TYR A 88 -2.67 -6.18 15.48
CA TYR A 88 -1.37 -6.21 16.16
C TYR A 88 -0.33 -5.52 15.29
N PHE A 89 0.46 -4.62 15.88
CA PHE A 89 1.44 -3.84 15.13
C PHE A 89 2.87 -4.27 15.45
N HIS A 90 3.65 -4.45 14.39
CA HIS A 90 5.06 -4.79 14.39
C HIS A 90 5.82 -3.65 13.73
N LEU A 91 6.56 -2.90 14.53
CA LEU A 91 7.20 -1.66 14.08
C LEU A 91 8.66 -1.91 13.70
N SER A 92 9.08 -1.28 12.60
CA SER A 92 10.48 -1.15 12.19
C SER A 92 10.83 0.32 12.05
N LYS A 93 12.12 0.68 12.14
CA LYS A 93 12.53 2.03 11.74
C LYS A 93 12.46 2.13 10.20
N PRO A 94 11.93 3.22 9.63
CA PRO A 94 11.98 3.42 8.19
C PRO A 94 13.43 3.51 7.72
N THR A 95 13.70 3.02 6.51
CA THR A 95 14.99 3.27 5.84
C THR A 95 15.13 4.75 5.48
N VAL A 96 16.31 5.19 5.05
CA VAL A 96 16.54 6.57 4.59
C VAL A 96 15.57 6.96 3.46
N ALA A 97 15.22 6.01 2.58
CA ALA A 97 14.24 6.20 1.51
C ALA A 97 12.77 6.00 1.97
N GLY A 98 12.55 5.84 3.27
CA GLY A 98 11.24 5.72 3.90
C GLY A 98 10.58 4.34 3.79
N TYR A 99 11.26 3.31 3.27
CA TYR A 99 10.71 1.96 3.15
C TYR A 99 10.76 1.19 4.47
N LEU A 100 10.11 0.02 4.50
CA LEU A 100 10.29 -0.94 5.59
C LEU A 100 11.73 -1.45 5.63
N ASP A 101 12.29 -1.53 6.83
CA ASP A 101 13.52 -2.26 7.05
C ASP A 101 13.27 -3.77 6.88
N GLN A 102 13.67 -4.29 5.72
CA GLN A 102 13.34 -5.64 5.28
C GLN A 102 13.88 -6.72 6.22
N ALA A 103 15.04 -6.50 6.85
CA ALA A 103 15.62 -7.48 7.77
C ALA A 103 14.82 -7.57 9.07
N THR A 104 14.45 -6.42 9.64
CA THR A 104 13.69 -6.34 10.89
C THR A 104 12.29 -6.91 10.71
N VAL A 105 11.53 -6.44 9.71
CA VAL A 105 10.15 -6.91 9.51
C VAL A 105 10.09 -8.39 9.15
N TRP A 106 11.10 -8.90 8.43
CA TRP A 106 11.20 -10.33 8.15
C TRP A 106 11.43 -11.15 9.41
N LYS A 107 12.34 -10.72 10.29
CA LYS A 107 12.60 -11.41 11.56
C LYS A 107 11.35 -11.43 12.44
N GLN A 108 10.66 -10.30 12.56
CA GLN A 108 9.40 -10.20 13.30
C GLN A 108 8.34 -11.16 12.72
N PHE A 109 8.19 -11.18 11.39
CA PHE A 109 7.27 -12.08 10.71
C PHE A 109 7.57 -13.56 11.00
N ILE A 110 8.84 -13.99 10.92
CA ILE A 110 9.21 -15.38 11.20
C ILE A 110 8.85 -15.78 12.64
N VAL A 111 9.12 -14.91 13.63
CA VAL A 111 8.75 -15.14 15.03
C VAL A 111 7.24 -15.32 15.17
N GLU A 112 6.46 -14.38 14.65
CA GLU A 112 4.99 -14.40 14.73
C GLU A 112 4.37 -15.57 13.96
N ASN A 113 4.96 -15.94 12.83
CA ASN A 113 4.51 -17.06 12.01
C ASN A 113 4.83 -18.41 12.67
N SER A 114 5.84 -18.48 13.52
CA SER A 114 6.22 -19.69 14.27
C SER A 114 5.47 -19.83 15.61
N THR A 115 4.84 -18.76 16.08
CA THR A 115 4.18 -18.74 17.39
C THR A 115 2.68 -19.06 17.24
N GLY A 116 2.27 -20.19 17.82
CA GLY A 116 0.89 -20.66 17.84
C GLY A 116 0.43 -21.18 16.48
N ARG A 117 0.00 -20.28 15.60
CA ARG A 117 -0.59 -20.61 14.29
C ARG A 117 0.10 -19.82 13.18
N HIS A 118 0.38 -20.50 12.07
CA HIS A 118 0.88 -19.87 10.86
C HIS A 118 -0.14 -18.87 10.30
N PHE A 119 0.37 -17.86 9.59
CA PHE A 119 -0.47 -16.95 8.82
C PHE A 119 -1.20 -17.74 7.73
N ASP A 120 -2.51 -17.53 7.60
CA ASP A 120 -3.31 -18.06 6.48
C ASP A 120 -3.08 -17.27 5.20
N VAL A 121 -2.86 -15.96 5.34
CA VAL A 121 -2.65 -15.03 4.22
C VAL A 121 -1.52 -14.09 4.56
N ILE A 122 -0.62 -13.88 3.60
CA ILE A 122 0.46 -12.91 3.70
C ILE A 122 0.23 -11.88 2.62
N HIS A 123 -0.15 -10.67 2.99
CA HIS A 123 -0.36 -9.58 2.05
C HIS A 123 0.80 -8.60 2.08
N THR A 124 1.43 -8.37 0.93
CA THR A 124 2.39 -7.29 0.72
C THR A 124 1.71 -6.15 -0.06
N GLU A 125 1.38 -5.07 0.66
CA GLU A 125 0.75 -3.88 0.08
C GLU A 125 1.79 -2.97 -0.54
N SER A 126 1.53 -2.47 -1.75
CA SER A 126 2.49 -1.66 -2.51
C SER A 126 3.88 -2.29 -2.54
N VAL A 127 3.96 -3.63 -2.58
CA VAL A 127 5.23 -4.36 -2.55
C VAL A 127 6.07 -4.06 -1.28
N GLY A 128 5.41 -3.94 -0.12
CA GLY A 128 6.05 -3.60 1.16
C GLY A 128 7.12 -4.60 1.64
N LEU A 129 6.89 -5.90 1.48
CA LEU A 129 7.91 -6.95 1.59
C LEU A 129 8.50 -7.20 0.19
N MET A 130 9.83 -7.30 0.06
CA MET A 130 10.53 -7.51 -1.21
C MET A 130 10.48 -8.95 -1.73
N HIS A 131 10.53 -9.12 -3.06
CA HIS A 131 10.30 -10.41 -3.74
C HIS A 131 11.31 -11.47 -3.28
N THR A 132 12.55 -11.05 -3.06
CA THR A 132 13.64 -11.91 -2.60
C THR A 132 13.34 -12.62 -1.28
N ARG A 133 12.55 -11.97 -0.41
CA ARG A 133 12.13 -12.53 0.89
C ARG A 133 10.82 -13.29 0.79
N SER A 134 9.92 -12.89 -0.11
CA SER A 134 8.60 -13.50 -0.22
C SER A 134 8.49 -14.66 -1.22
N ARG A 135 9.51 -14.89 -2.06
CA ARG A 135 9.48 -15.86 -3.18
C ARG A 135 9.09 -17.30 -2.81
N ASN A 136 9.34 -17.71 -1.57
CA ASN A 136 9.06 -19.07 -1.10
C ASN A 136 7.80 -19.15 -0.21
N LEU A 137 7.03 -18.07 -0.11
CA LEU A 137 5.77 -18.04 0.64
C LEU A 137 4.64 -18.54 -0.26
N THR A 138 3.89 -19.52 0.20
CA THR A 138 2.86 -20.22 -0.60
C THR A 138 1.48 -19.57 -0.54
N ASN A 139 1.26 -18.66 0.40
CA ASN A 139 -0.01 -17.99 0.67
C ASN A 139 0.12 -16.46 0.57
N LEU A 140 0.94 -16.02 -0.38
CA LEU A 140 1.25 -14.61 -0.64
C LEU A 140 0.19 -13.97 -1.54
N ALA A 141 -0.31 -12.82 -1.11
CA ALA A 141 -1.08 -11.87 -1.91
C ALA A 141 -0.27 -10.58 -2.06
N VAL A 142 -0.34 -9.96 -3.24
CA VAL A 142 0.43 -8.76 -3.59
C VAL A 142 -0.53 -7.74 -4.15
N SER A 143 -0.46 -6.50 -3.67
CA SER A 143 -1.04 -5.36 -4.38
C SER A 143 0.09 -4.46 -4.89
N TRP A 144 -0.06 -4.02 -6.13
CA TRP A 144 0.86 -3.09 -6.78
C TRP A 144 0.05 -1.93 -7.34
N HIS A 145 0.51 -0.71 -7.04
CA HIS A 145 -0.19 0.51 -7.41
C HIS A 145 0.53 1.32 -8.49
N GLY A 146 1.66 0.83 -8.99
CA GLY A 146 2.28 1.41 -10.18
C GLY A 146 2.79 2.85 -10.06
N ILE A 147 2.87 3.48 -8.86
CA ILE A 147 3.28 4.89 -8.77
C ILE A 147 4.63 5.14 -9.45
N ALA A 148 5.60 4.23 -9.28
CA ALA A 148 6.90 4.38 -9.93
C ALA A 148 6.78 4.30 -11.46
N TYR A 149 5.87 3.47 -11.97
CA TYR A 149 5.57 3.37 -13.40
C TYR A 149 4.87 4.62 -13.93
N GLU A 150 3.88 5.15 -13.21
CA GLU A 150 3.19 6.39 -13.55
C GLU A 150 4.15 7.61 -13.53
N SER A 151 5.10 7.61 -12.59
CA SER A 151 6.10 8.68 -12.46
C SER A 151 7.02 8.76 -13.69
N ILE A 152 7.31 7.63 -14.35
CA ILE A 152 8.17 7.60 -15.56
C ILE A 152 7.64 8.53 -16.64
N HIS A 153 6.32 8.58 -16.84
CA HIS A 153 5.73 9.47 -17.85
C HIS A 153 6.04 10.94 -17.53
N SER A 154 5.91 11.34 -16.26
CA SER A 154 6.23 12.71 -15.83
C SER A 154 7.72 13.02 -16.00
N ASP A 155 8.58 12.05 -15.65
CA ASP A 155 10.04 12.21 -15.76
C ASP A 155 10.48 12.34 -17.23
N ILE A 156 9.84 11.61 -18.16
CA ILE A 156 10.10 11.75 -19.60
C ILE A 156 9.77 13.16 -20.08
N ILE A 157 8.60 13.70 -19.71
CA ILE A 157 8.21 15.06 -20.11
C ILE A 157 9.18 16.09 -19.51
N GLN A 158 9.60 15.91 -18.25
CA GLN A 158 10.58 16.78 -17.61
C GLN A 158 11.93 16.75 -18.34
N GLU A 159 12.40 15.59 -18.80
CA GLU A 159 13.63 15.48 -19.59
C GLU A 159 13.48 16.08 -20.99
N LEU A 160 12.31 16.00 -21.63
CA LEU A 160 12.05 16.65 -22.93
C LEU A 160 12.02 18.18 -22.85
N LEU A 161 11.54 18.73 -21.73
CA LEU A 161 11.49 20.17 -21.48
C LEU A 161 12.79 20.72 -20.87
N ARG A 162 13.78 19.84 -20.62
CA ARG A 162 15.03 20.21 -19.98
C ARG A 162 15.90 21.04 -20.93
N ASP A 163 16.54 22.06 -20.37
CA ASP A 163 17.57 22.82 -21.08
C ASP A 163 18.74 21.88 -21.48
N PRO A 164 19.17 21.89 -22.77
CA PRO A 164 20.30 21.09 -23.24
C PRO A 164 21.61 21.30 -22.46
N GLU A 165 21.83 22.48 -21.87
CA GLU A 165 23.06 22.81 -21.13
C GLU A 165 23.08 22.22 -19.71
N VAL A 166 21.92 21.81 -19.19
CA VAL A 166 21.82 21.18 -17.86
C VAL A 166 22.24 19.70 -17.96
N ALA A 167 22.91 19.16 -16.95
CA ALA A 167 23.25 17.74 -16.93
C ALA A 167 21.98 16.87 -16.79
N GLN A 168 21.93 15.76 -17.52
CA GLN A 168 20.81 14.82 -17.41
C GLN A 168 20.72 14.21 -16.01
N THR A 169 19.50 14.06 -15.50
CA THR A 169 19.26 13.47 -14.19
C THR A 169 19.29 11.93 -14.25
N SER A 170 19.72 11.29 -13.16
CA SER A 170 19.64 9.81 -13.04
C SER A 170 18.22 9.31 -12.71
N ILE A 171 17.26 10.22 -12.50
CA ILE A 171 15.93 9.94 -11.95
C ILE A 171 15.17 8.92 -12.81
N LEU A 172 15.16 9.10 -14.13
CA LEU A 172 14.46 8.18 -15.04
C LEU A 172 15.02 6.76 -14.92
N ARG A 173 16.35 6.62 -14.89
CA ARG A 173 17.03 5.32 -14.74
C ARG A 173 16.73 4.68 -13.39
N GLU A 174 16.72 5.46 -12.32
CA GLU A 174 16.35 5.02 -10.98
C GLU A 174 14.90 4.54 -10.93
N ARG A 175 13.97 5.24 -11.59
CA ARG A 175 12.55 4.85 -11.65
C ARG A 175 12.32 3.58 -12.45
N VAL A 176 12.96 3.43 -13.61
CA VAL A 176 12.90 2.19 -14.39
C VAL A 176 13.42 1.01 -13.56
N SER A 177 14.56 1.19 -12.89
CA SER A 177 15.13 0.15 -12.03
C SER A 177 14.16 -0.24 -10.89
N LYS A 178 13.50 0.75 -10.28
CA LYS A 178 12.51 0.52 -9.24
C LYS A 178 11.29 -0.24 -9.74
N VAL A 179 10.75 0.12 -10.91
CA VAL A 179 9.61 -0.60 -11.51
C VAL A 179 9.96 -2.07 -11.75
N VAL A 180 11.14 -2.34 -12.30
CA VAL A 180 11.62 -3.71 -12.51
C VAL A 180 11.63 -4.51 -11.20
N GLU A 181 12.11 -3.93 -10.10
CA GLU A 181 12.08 -4.60 -8.80
C GLU A 181 10.66 -4.84 -8.25
N GLU A 182 9.75 -3.89 -8.45
CA GLU A 182 8.36 -4.02 -8.00
C GLU A 182 7.60 -5.12 -8.77
N ILE A 183 7.85 -5.26 -10.08
CA ILE A 183 7.11 -6.21 -10.92
C ILE A 183 7.65 -7.65 -10.87
N LYS A 184 8.82 -7.89 -10.27
CA LYS A 184 9.38 -9.26 -10.07
C LYS A 184 8.47 -10.18 -9.28
N PHE A 185 7.47 -9.62 -8.58
CA PHE A 185 6.41 -10.36 -7.91
C PHE A 185 5.45 -11.08 -8.85
N PHE A 186 5.35 -10.65 -10.10
CA PHE A 186 4.36 -11.13 -11.06
C PHE A 186 5.07 -12.01 -12.10
N PRO A 187 5.15 -13.34 -11.90
CA PRO A 187 5.85 -14.25 -12.81
C PRO A 187 5.20 -14.30 -14.20
N VAL A 188 3.93 -13.90 -14.30
CA VAL A 188 3.22 -13.61 -15.54
C VAL A 188 2.48 -12.30 -15.30
N MET A 189 2.64 -11.32 -16.19
CA MET A 189 2.06 -9.99 -16.06
C MET A 189 0.52 -10.07 -16.00
N LEU A 190 -0.06 -10.04 -14.82
CA LEU A 190 -1.49 -9.79 -14.61
C LEU A 190 -1.60 -8.43 -13.91
N ILE A 191 -1.35 -7.38 -14.70
CA ILE A 191 -1.60 -6.01 -14.25
C ILE A 191 -3.11 -5.85 -14.21
N MET A 192 -3.69 -5.81 -13.01
CA MET A 192 -5.01 -5.21 -12.84
C MET A 192 -4.84 -3.70 -13.04
N LEU A 193 -4.94 -3.27 -14.29
CA LEU A 193 -5.06 -1.85 -14.62
C LEU A 193 -6.32 -1.31 -13.91
N PRO A 194 -6.29 -0.06 -13.43
CA PRO A 194 -7.51 0.59 -12.95
C PRO A 194 -8.57 0.58 -14.08
N PRO A 195 -9.87 0.39 -13.78
CA PRO A 195 -10.91 0.43 -14.78
C PRO A 195 -11.13 1.89 -15.19
N ALA A 196 -10.35 2.35 -16.15
CA ALA A 196 -10.60 3.57 -16.89
C ALA A 196 -9.98 3.43 -18.28
N ILE A 197 -10.75 2.81 -19.17
CA ILE A 197 -11.07 3.28 -20.53
C ILE A 197 -12.10 2.27 -21.07
N THR A 198 -13.34 2.70 -21.08
CA THR A 198 -14.39 2.11 -21.91
C THR A 198 -14.00 2.36 -23.37
N LEU A 199 -13.79 1.29 -24.13
CA LEU A 199 -13.97 1.32 -25.58
C LEU A 199 -14.77 0.07 -25.94
N GLU A 200 -16.08 0.26 -26.05
CA GLU A 200 -16.89 -0.56 -26.95
C GLU A 200 -16.29 -0.43 -28.35
N ILE A 201 -15.96 -1.55 -28.98
CA ILE A 201 -16.06 -1.68 -30.43
C ILE A 201 -16.63 -3.07 -30.70
N SER A 202 -17.75 -3.04 -31.43
CA SER A 202 -18.59 -4.11 -31.98
C SER A 202 -17.85 -5.36 -32.47
#